data_AF-A0AAQ2HYQ8-F1
#
_entry.id   AF-A0AAQ2HYQ8-F1
#
_cell.length_a   1.000
_cell.length_b   1.000
_cell.length_c   1.000
_cell.angle_alpha   90.00
_cell.angle_beta   90.00
_cell.angle_gamma   90.00
#
_symmetry.space_group_name_H-M   'P 1'
#
loop_
_entity.id
_entity.type
_entity.pdbx_description
1 polymer ?
#
loop_
_entity_poly.entity_id
_entity_poly.type
_entity_poly.pdbx_seq_one_letter_code
_entity_poly.pdbx_strand_id
1 'polypeptide(L)'
;MRSSLLLLIGLACAPALWAAPTAQVSEPVGGWRYHGLLDRSENPQVAYPTPPIDRGIQRNRTMIQGQLKALGHMRPPHSLAVNGNPLNLYTDDQGRFARPYAFGAGSNSVEVISAEGQSLKRVQFYEANNLRTPAKIRLVLGWDDPKAELDLHIVTPDGQHAFWARPALSNGGGLDPDGVDGPGPEMFTMTAPLHGTYLVYVNYWGNYGDGGYNFEETSNQNEVITSQITLVLNENTVDEKRETFIVPLRAIGDLLLVKTFNY
;
A
#
# COMPACT_ATOMS: atom_id res chain seq x y z
N MET A 1 24.62 -60.80 -44.26
CA MET A 1 24.31 -59.37 -44.45
C MET A 1 22.80 -59.18 -44.40
N ARG A 2 22.26 -58.56 -43.34
CA ARG A 2 20.95 -57.88 -43.32
C ARG A 2 20.87 -57.05 -42.04
N SER A 3 20.84 -55.74 -42.23
CA SER A 3 20.99 -54.70 -41.21
C SER A 3 19.90 -54.72 -40.15
N SER A 4 20.29 -54.63 -38.89
CA SER A 4 19.43 -54.27 -37.77
C SER A 4 19.18 -52.76 -37.80
N LEU A 5 17.93 -52.36 -38.00
CA LEU A 5 17.50 -50.95 -37.93
C LEU A 5 17.26 -50.61 -36.45
N LEU A 6 18.18 -49.87 -35.84
CA LEU A 6 18.02 -49.30 -34.50
C LEU A 6 17.08 -48.09 -34.59
N LEU A 7 15.85 -48.24 -34.09
CA LEU A 7 14.90 -47.15 -33.93
C LEU A 7 15.25 -46.38 -32.64
N LEU A 8 15.98 -45.27 -32.76
CA LEU A 8 16.18 -44.33 -31.67
C LEU A 8 14.88 -43.56 -31.42
N ILE A 9 14.17 -43.92 -30.35
CA ILE A 9 13.08 -43.11 -29.80
C ILE A 9 13.74 -41.96 -29.03
N GLY A 10 13.82 -40.78 -29.65
CA GLY A 10 14.20 -39.56 -28.96
C GLY A 10 13.11 -39.17 -27.96
N LEU A 11 13.40 -39.28 -26.66
CA LEU A 11 12.62 -38.58 -25.63
C LEU A 11 12.81 -37.08 -25.85
N ALA A 12 11.88 -36.45 -26.56
CA ALA A 12 11.74 -35.01 -26.50
C ALA A 12 11.23 -34.66 -25.08
N CYS A 13 12.14 -34.27 -24.19
CA CYS A 13 11.78 -33.54 -22.98
C CYS A 13 11.17 -32.21 -23.42
N ALA A 14 9.85 -32.19 -23.63
CA ALA A 14 9.12 -30.94 -23.70
C ALA A 14 9.28 -30.25 -22.34
N PRO A 15 9.86 -29.04 -22.26
CA PRO A 15 9.82 -28.30 -21.01
C PRO A 15 8.34 -28.15 -20.63
N ALA A 16 8.00 -28.51 -19.39
CA ALA A 16 6.68 -28.20 -18.86
C ALA A 16 6.54 -26.68 -18.91
N LEU A 17 5.79 -26.16 -19.89
CA LEU A 17 5.45 -24.75 -20.00
C LEU A 17 4.50 -24.44 -18.85
N TRP A 18 5.07 -23.96 -17.75
CA TRP A 18 4.27 -23.41 -16.67
C TRP A 18 3.70 -22.09 -17.15
N ALA A 19 2.40 -21.90 -16.96
CA ALA A 19 1.76 -20.64 -17.32
C ALA A 19 2.45 -19.50 -16.56
N ALA A 20 2.80 -18.43 -17.28
CA ALA A 20 3.39 -17.26 -16.66
C ALA A 20 2.41 -16.67 -15.63
N PRO A 21 2.90 -16.14 -14.50
CA PRO A 21 2.05 -15.53 -13.51
C PRO A 21 1.31 -14.34 -14.11
N THR A 22 0.04 -14.19 -13.74
CA THR A 22 -0.81 -13.10 -14.22
C THR A 22 -1.64 -12.54 -13.09
N ALA A 23 -2.06 -11.29 -13.22
CA ALA A 23 -2.97 -10.65 -12.29
C ALA A 23 -4.21 -10.15 -13.04
N GLN A 24 -5.37 -10.38 -12.43
CA GLN A 24 -6.63 -9.73 -12.80
C GLN A 24 -6.96 -8.70 -11.73
N VAL A 25 -7.33 -7.48 -12.15
CA VAL A 25 -7.81 -6.42 -11.27
C VAL A 25 -9.22 -6.09 -11.73
N SER A 26 -10.21 -6.43 -10.90
CA SER A 26 -11.63 -6.18 -11.17
C SER A 26 -12.07 -4.81 -10.70
N GLU A 27 -11.47 -4.30 -9.61
CA GLU A 27 -11.63 -2.93 -9.15
C GLU A 27 -10.26 -2.37 -8.72
N PRO A 28 -9.96 -1.08 -8.95
CA PRO A 28 -10.70 -0.15 -9.79
C PRO A 28 -10.69 -0.58 -11.26
N VAL A 29 -11.76 -0.26 -12.00
CA VAL A 29 -11.77 -0.37 -13.46
C VAL A 29 -11.07 0.85 -14.07
N GLY A 30 -10.43 0.66 -15.23
CA GLY A 30 -9.77 1.76 -15.92
C GLY A 30 -10.74 2.79 -16.49
N GLY A 31 -10.26 4.01 -16.73
CA GLY A 31 -11.05 5.10 -17.29
C GLY A 31 -11.63 6.04 -16.25
N TRP A 32 -12.82 6.60 -16.50
CA TRP A 32 -13.43 7.60 -15.63
C TRP A 32 -14.29 6.97 -14.55
N ARG A 33 -14.04 7.33 -13.29
CA ARG A 33 -14.92 7.00 -12.17
C ARG A 33 -15.75 8.22 -11.82
N TYR A 34 -17.06 8.09 -11.97
CA TYR A 34 -18.03 9.11 -11.59
C TYR A 34 -18.71 8.75 -10.27
N HIS A 35 -18.75 9.72 -9.37
CA HIS A 35 -19.52 9.63 -8.14
C HIS A 35 -21.00 9.39 -8.43
N GLY A 36 -21.65 8.51 -7.67
CA GLY A 36 -23.06 8.14 -7.84
C GLY A 36 -23.37 7.13 -8.97
N LEU A 37 -22.38 6.74 -9.79
CA LEU A 37 -22.59 5.74 -10.86
C LEU A 37 -21.68 4.51 -10.71
N LEU A 38 -20.36 4.75 -10.59
CA LEU A 38 -19.33 3.71 -10.43
C LEU A 38 -18.68 3.75 -9.04
N ASP A 39 -18.95 4.79 -8.27
CA ASP A 39 -18.49 4.93 -6.91
C ASP A 39 -19.39 4.13 -5.96
N ARG A 40 -18.80 3.14 -5.28
CA ARG A 40 -19.44 2.32 -4.25
C ARG A 40 -18.79 2.53 -2.88
N SER A 41 -18.07 3.64 -2.71
CA SER A 41 -17.25 3.88 -1.53
C SER A 41 -18.07 4.02 -0.24
N GLU A 42 -19.34 4.42 -0.32
CA GLU A 42 -20.24 4.52 0.83
C GLU A 42 -20.63 3.16 1.43
N ASN A 43 -20.53 2.09 0.64
CA ASN A 43 -20.82 0.74 1.10
C ASN A 43 -19.76 0.29 2.11
N PRO A 44 -20.14 -0.50 3.13
CA PRO A 44 -19.21 -1.24 3.97
C PRO A 44 -18.20 -2.03 3.12
N GLN A 45 -16.92 -1.74 3.29
CA GLN A 45 -15.81 -2.43 2.65
C GLN A 45 -14.96 -3.14 3.70
N VAL A 46 -14.45 -4.32 3.37
CA VAL A 46 -13.57 -5.10 4.25
C VAL A 46 -12.41 -5.64 3.41
N ALA A 47 -11.22 -5.67 4.00
CA ALA A 47 -10.06 -6.29 3.37
C ALA A 47 -10.23 -7.82 3.29
N TYR A 48 -9.74 -8.42 2.20
CA TYR A 48 -9.72 -9.86 2.00
C TYR A 48 -8.40 -10.29 1.35
N PRO A 49 -7.76 -11.37 1.82
CA PRO A 49 -8.01 -12.02 3.11
C PRO A 49 -7.91 -11.05 4.28
N THR A 50 -8.40 -11.48 5.44
CA THR A 50 -8.23 -10.72 6.68
C THR A 50 -6.73 -10.46 6.91
N PRO A 51 -6.28 -9.20 6.94
CA PRO A 51 -4.90 -8.88 7.22
C PRO A 51 -4.55 -9.25 8.67
N PRO A 52 -3.26 -9.40 9.01
CA PRO A 52 -2.83 -9.75 10.36
C PRO A 52 -3.38 -8.79 11.43
N ILE A 53 -3.43 -7.50 11.10
CA ILE A 53 -4.06 -6.46 11.90
C ILE A 53 -5.37 -6.10 11.18
N ASP A 54 -6.48 -6.69 11.63
CA ASP A 54 -7.83 -6.46 11.08
C ASP A 54 -8.56 -5.37 11.87
N ARG A 55 -9.15 -4.42 11.13
CA ARG A 55 -9.95 -3.32 11.70
C ARG A 55 -11.41 -3.33 11.24
N GLY A 56 -11.83 -4.39 10.57
CA GLY A 56 -13.22 -4.63 10.21
C GLY A 56 -13.72 -3.71 9.09
N ILE A 57 -14.90 -3.12 9.28
CA ILE A 57 -15.64 -2.44 8.22
C ILE A 57 -15.15 -1.00 8.04
N GLN A 58 -14.74 -0.68 6.81
CA GLN A 58 -14.41 0.67 6.35
C GLN A 58 -15.50 1.26 5.45
N ARG A 59 -15.57 2.58 5.39
CA ARG A 59 -16.50 3.34 4.52
C ARG A 59 -15.75 4.48 3.84
N ASN A 60 -16.32 5.00 2.77
CA ASN A 60 -15.73 6.04 1.92
C ASN A 60 -14.36 5.62 1.36
N ARG A 61 -14.23 4.33 1.01
CA ARG A 61 -13.03 3.74 0.41
C ARG A 61 -13.34 3.07 -0.91
N THR A 62 -12.42 3.19 -1.84
CA THR A 62 -12.51 2.46 -3.10
C THR A 62 -11.81 1.13 -2.93
N MET A 63 -12.44 0.05 -3.36
CA MET A 63 -11.80 -1.24 -3.32
C MET A 63 -10.80 -1.43 -4.46
N ILE A 64 -9.69 -2.05 -4.09
CA ILE A 64 -8.71 -2.66 -4.97
C ILE A 64 -8.94 -4.16 -4.89
N GLN A 65 -9.52 -4.76 -5.92
CA GLN A 65 -9.92 -6.16 -5.92
C GLN A 65 -9.38 -6.87 -7.14
N GLY A 66 -9.06 -8.14 -6.95
CA GLY A 66 -8.53 -8.94 -8.04
C GLY A 66 -8.19 -10.36 -7.64
N GLN A 67 -7.50 -11.01 -8.56
CA GLN A 67 -7.02 -12.37 -8.41
C GLN A 67 -5.68 -12.54 -9.11
N LEU A 68 -4.69 -13.04 -8.39
CA LEU A 68 -3.47 -13.58 -8.93
C LEU A 68 -3.71 -15.00 -9.45
N LYS A 69 -3.18 -15.31 -10.64
CA LYS A 69 -3.33 -16.62 -11.30
C LYS A 69 -1.97 -17.14 -11.71
N ALA A 70 -1.89 -18.47 -11.81
CA ALA A 70 -0.67 -19.17 -12.19
C ALA A 70 0.53 -18.78 -11.30
N LEU A 71 0.29 -18.67 -9.99
CA LEU A 71 1.30 -18.31 -9.00
C LEU A 71 2.44 -19.34 -8.89
N GLY A 72 2.22 -20.57 -9.36
CA GLY A 72 3.22 -21.63 -9.40
C GLY A 72 3.82 -21.88 -8.01
N HIS A 73 5.13 -21.65 -7.88
CA HIS A 73 5.88 -21.73 -6.62
C HIS A 73 6.37 -20.36 -6.11
N MET A 74 5.89 -19.25 -6.68
CA MET A 74 6.29 -17.93 -6.22
C MET A 74 5.91 -17.78 -4.75
N ARG A 75 6.91 -17.43 -3.93
CA ARG A 75 6.71 -17.27 -2.49
C ARG A 75 6.27 -15.84 -2.22
N PRO A 76 5.19 -15.63 -1.45
CA PRO A 76 4.80 -14.30 -0.98
C PRO A 76 5.94 -13.64 -0.17
N PRO A 77 5.91 -12.32 0.04
CA PRO A 77 4.81 -11.41 -0.32
C PRO A 77 4.87 -10.92 -1.77
N HIS A 78 3.70 -10.86 -2.42
CA HIS A 78 3.49 -10.00 -3.59
C HIS A 78 3.28 -8.57 -3.11
N SER A 79 3.40 -7.60 -4.01
CA SER A 79 3.18 -6.19 -3.67
C SER A 79 2.13 -5.54 -4.55
N LEU A 80 1.50 -4.52 -3.98
CA LEU A 80 0.55 -3.64 -4.62
C LEU A 80 1.15 -2.24 -4.60
N ALA A 81 1.34 -1.60 -5.75
CA ALA A 81 1.71 -0.20 -5.81
C ALA A 81 0.48 0.66 -6.12
N VAL A 82 0.19 1.63 -5.27
CA VAL A 82 -0.84 2.64 -5.52
C VAL A 82 -0.19 3.97 -5.76
N ASN A 83 -0.37 4.51 -6.97
CA ASN A 83 0.33 5.72 -7.42
C ASN A 83 1.86 5.61 -7.23
N GLY A 84 2.42 4.41 -7.37
CA GLY A 84 3.85 4.13 -7.15
C GLY A 84 4.25 3.90 -5.68
N ASN A 85 3.34 4.06 -4.72
CA ASN A 85 3.59 3.75 -3.31
C ASN A 85 3.37 2.25 -3.05
N PRO A 86 4.41 1.48 -2.66
CA PRO A 86 4.32 0.05 -2.47
C PRO A 86 3.59 -0.29 -1.18
N LEU A 87 2.79 -1.35 -1.23
CA LEU A 87 2.00 -1.92 -0.15
C LEU A 87 2.12 -3.43 -0.18
N ASN A 88 1.94 -4.06 0.97
CA ASN A 88 1.80 -5.49 1.05
C ASN A 88 0.49 -5.95 0.37
N LEU A 89 0.58 -7.02 -0.43
CA LEU A 89 -0.55 -7.65 -1.08
C LEU A 89 -0.78 -9.05 -0.49
N TYR A 90 -1.88 -9.18 0.26
CA TYR A 90 -2.34 -10.45 0.80
C TYR A 90 -3.31 -11.13 -0.16
N THR A 91 -3.16 -12.44 -0.33
CA THR A 91 -4.05 -13.25 -1.16
C THR A 91 -4.45 -14.54 -0.44
N ASP A 92 -5.63 -15.06 -0.74
CA ASP A 92 -6.00 -16.41 -0.32
C ASP A 92 -5.26 -17.49 -1.15
N ASP A 93 -5.52 -18.76 -0.86
CA ASP A 93 -4.96 -19.91 -1.59
C ASP A 93 -5.32 -19.92 -3.09
N GLN A 94 -6.36 -19.19 -3.48
CA GLN A 94 -6.80 -19.02 -4.87
C GLN A 94 -6.26 -17.72 -5.50
N GLY A 95 -5.41 -16.97 -4.80
CA GLY A 95 -4.82 -15.71 -5.26
C GLY A 95 -5.77 -14.51 -5.18
N ARG A 96 -6.96 -14.63 -4.60
CA ARG A 96 -7.94 -13.54 -4.51
C ARG A 96 -7.55 -12.53 -3.46
N PHE A 97 -7.77 -11.26 -3.76
CA PHE A 97 -7.53 -10.15 -2.85
C PHE A 97 -8.58 -9.06 -2.98
N ALA A 98 -8.78 -8.33 -1.89
CA ALA A 98 -9.61 -7.15 -1.81
C ALA A 98 -9.00 -6.22 -0.77
N ARG A 99 -8.77 -4.96 -1.11
CA ARG A 99 -8.18 -3.98 -0.20
C ARG A 99 -8.84 -2.62 -0.37
N PRO A 100 -9.44 -2.04 0.68
CA PRO A 100 -9.91 -0.66 0.62
C PRO A 100 -8.72 0.31 0.56
N TYR A 101 -8.89 1.40 -0.21
CA TYR A 101 -7.88 2.44 -0.36
C TYR A 101 -8.53 3.83 -0.51
N ALA A 102 -7.88 4.86 0.04
CA ALA A 102 -8.30 6.26 -0.06
C ALA A 102 -7.62 6.96 -1.24
N PHE A 103 -8.19 6.84 -2.45
CA PHE A 103 -7.66 7.56 -3.61
C PHE A 103 -8.00 9.06 -3.54
N GLY A 104 -7.04 9.89 -3.92
CA GLY A 104 -7.26 11.31 -4.17
C GLY A 104 -8.10 11.56 -5.43
N ALA A 105 -8.66 12.77 -5.54
CA ALA A 105 -9.28 13.22 -6.78
C ALA A 105 -8.24 13.30 -7.92
N GLY A 106 -8.66 13.06 -9.16
CA GLY A 106 -7.79 13.11 -10.33
C GLY A 106 -7.21 11.76 -10.73
N SER A 107 -6.01 11.78 -11.32
CA SER A 107 -5.39 10.59 -11.90
C SER A 107 -4.91 9.61 -10.82
N ASN A 108 -5.23 8.33 -10.97
CA ASN A 108 -4.80 7.30 -10.04
C ASN A 108 -4.38 6.03 -10.80
N SER A 109 -3.49 5.27 -10.19
CA SER A 109 -2.99 4.01 -10.72
C SER A 109 -2.86 2.96 -9.64
N VAL A 110 -3.15 1.73 -10.02
CA VAL A 110 -2.97 0.54 -9.20
C VAL A 110 -2.15 -0.45 -10.01
N GLU A 111 -1.12 -0.99 -9.40
CA GLU A 111 -0.24 -1.96 -10.02
C GLU A 111 -0.02 -3.15 -9.10
N VAL A 112 -0.23 -4.35 -9.63
CA VAL A 112 0.06 -5.61 -8.97
C VAL A 112 1.43 -6.08 -9.45
N ILE A 113 2.32 -6.33 -8.49
CA ILE A 113 3.73 -6.65 -8.72
C ILE A 113 4.02 -8.02 -8.09
N SER A 114 4.70 -8.90 -8.82
CA SER A 114 5.12 -10.22 -8.33
C SER A 114 6.16 -10.11 -7.23
N ALA A 115 6.47 -11.22 -6.56
CA ALA A 115 7.50 -11.26 -5.51
C ALA A 115 8.90 -10.95 -6.08
N GLU A 116 9.11 -11.20 -7.36
CA GLU A 116 10.33 -10.94 -8.12
C GLU A 116 10.37 -9.50 -8.70
N GLY A 117 9.39 -8.66 -8.39
CA GLY A 117 9.33 -7.28 -8.85
C GLY A 117 8.74 -7.10 -10.27
N GLN A 118 8.17 -8.14 -10.87
CA GLN A 118 7.57 -8.05 -12.19
C GLN A 118 6.18 -7.41 -12.12
N SER A 119 5.94 -6.37 -12.93
CA SER A 119 4.58 -5.83 -13.13
C SER A 119 3.69 -6.89 -13.78
N LEU A 120 2.68 -7.37 -13.05
CA LEU A 120 1.73 -8.38 -13.51
C LEU A 120 0.49 -7.73 -14.14
N LYS A 121 0.03 -6.62 -13.55
CA LYS A 121 -1.10 -5.84 -14.06
C LYS A 121 -1.03 -4.43 -13.55
N ARG A 122 -1.24 -3.46 -14.44
CA ARG A 122 -1.46 -2.06 -14.10
C ARG A 122 -2.82 -1.59 -14.60
N VAL A 123 -3.52 -0.83 -13.78
CA VAL A 123 -4.76 -0.13 -14.11
C VAL A 123 -4.60 1.34 -13.79
N GLN A 124 -5.06 2.20 -14.70
CA GLN A 124 -5.12 3.64 -14.50
C GLN A 124 -6.56 4.12 -14.65
N PHE A 125 -6.97 5.01 -13.77
CA PHE A 125 -8.30 5.59 -13.77
C PHE A 125 -8.26 7.03 -13.28
N TYR A 126 -9.31 7.78 -13.59
CA TYR A 126 -9.49 9.17 -13.16
C TYR A 126 -10.67 9.25 -12.19
N GLU A 127 -10.40 9.71 -10.97
CA GLU A 127 -11.40 9.98 -9.94
C GLU A 127 -12.00 11.36 -10.16
N ALA A 128 -13.19 11.40 -10.80
CA ALA A 128 -13.87 12.64 -11.17
C ALA A 128 -14.83 13.14 -10.10
N ASN A 129 -14.79 12.58 -8.89
CA ASN A 129 -15.58 13.07 -7.76
C ASN A 129 -15.12 14.47 -7.33
N ASN A 130 -15.86 15.50 -7.75
CA ASN A 130 -15.62 16.89 -7.40
C ASN A 130 -15.94 17.24 -5.93
N LEU A 131 -16.52 16.32 -5.17
CA LEU A 131 -16.72 16.45 -3.72
C LEU A 131 -15.44 16.07 -2.95
N ARG A 132 -14.47 15.42 -3.59
CA ARG A 132 -13.16 15.14 -2.99
C ARG A 132 -12.21 16.30 -3.23
N THR A 133 -11.84 16.98 -2.16
CA THR A 133 -10.81 18.04 -2.22
C THR A 133 -9.43 17.42 -2.48
N PRO A 134 -8.71 17.85 -3.54
CA PRO A 134 -7.35 17.37 -3.80
C PRO A 134 -6.39 17.67 -2.65
N ALA A 135 -5.47 16.75 -2.37
CA ALA A 135 -4.48 16.96 -1.33
C ALA A 135 -3.38 17.92 -1.78
N LYS A 136 -3.08 18.89 -0.92
CA LYS A 136 -1.96 19.81 -1.11
C LYS A 136 -0.68 19.27 -0.48
N ILE A 137 -0.81 18.60 0.66
CA ILE A 137 0.22 17.74 1.25
C ILE A 137 -0.41 16.37 1.44
N ARG A 138 0.22 15.33 0.90
CA ARG A 138 -0.05 13.94 1.24
C ARG A 138 1.24 13.24 1.62
N LEU A 139 1.19 12.46 2.70
CA LEU A 139 2.25 11.52 3.05
C LEU A 139 1.66 10.12 3.00
N VAL A 140 2.43 9.17 2.47
CA VAL A 140 2.05 7.75 2.39
C VAL A 140 3.22 6.93 2.92
N LEU A 141 3.04 6.27 4.06
CA LEU A 141 4.01 5.42 4.74
C LEU A 141 3.61 3.95 4.55
N GLY A 142 4.43 3.14 3.89
CA GLY A 142 4.28 1.68 3.81
C GLY A 142 5.52 0.96 4.30
N TRP A 143 5.42 -0.33 4.66
CA TRP A 143 6.55 -1.12 5.16
C TRP A 143 6.45 -2.60 4.79
N ASP A 144 7.57 -3.31 4.91
CA ASP A 144 7.75 -4.69 4.46
C ASP A 144 7.37 -5.76 5.50
N ASP A 145 7.30 -5.42 6.78
CA ASP A 145 6.94 -6.37 7.84
C ASP A 145 5.42 -6.36 8.13
N PRO A 146 4.71 -7.48 7.88
CA PRO A 146 3.26 -7.56 8.07
C PRO A 146 2.79 -7.54 9.52
N LYS A 147 3.70 -7.73 10.49
CA LYS A 147 3.40 -7.75 11.93
C LYS A 147 3.87 -6.49 12.63
N ALA A 148 4.78 -5.73 12.02
CA ALA A 148 5.18 -4.44 12.56
C ALA A 148 4.02 -3.43 12.47
N GLU A 149 3.90 -2.62 13.52
CA GLU A 149 3.06 -1.43 13.55
C GLU A 149 3.96 -0.21 13.52
N LEU A 150 3.84 0.58 12.46
CA LEU A 150 4.55 1.83 12.30
C LEU A 150 3.56 2.98 12.36
N ASP A 151 3.91 4.04 13.09
CA ASP A 151 3.09 5.23 13.24
C ASP A 151 3.73 6.45 12.56
N LEU A 152 2.90 7.25 11.90
CA LEU A 152 3.25 8.49 11.24
C LEU A 152 2.99 9.66 12.19
N HIS A 153 4.04 10.46 12.39
CA HIS A 153 4.02 11.59 13.31
C HIS A 153 4.32 12.88 12.54
N ILE A 154 3.31 13.74 12.40
CA ILE A 154 3.42 14.99 11.64
C ILE A 154 3.28 16.18 12.58
N VAL A 155 4.28 17.06 12.61
CA VAL A 155 4.20 18.35 13.31
C VAL A 155 4.03 19.47 12.30
N THR A 156 2.97 20.27 12.47
CA THR A 156 2.63 21.39 11.58
C THR A 156 3.23 22.71 12.07
N PRO A 157 3.31 23.76 11.21
CA PRO A 157 3.98 25.02 11.56
C PRO A 157 3.41 25.75 12.79
N ASP A 158 2.13 25.56 13.07
CA ASP A 158 1.42 26.08 14.25
C ASP A 158 1.61 25.22 15.51
N GLY A 159 2.45 24.19 15.45
CA GLY A 159 2.82 23.34 16.59
C GLY A 159 1.82 22.21 16.88
N GLN A 160 0.82 21.98 16.02
CA GLN A 160 -0.04 20.81 16.17
C GLN A 160 0.70 19.53 15.76
N HIS A 161 0.32 18.41 16.36
CA HIS A 161 0.94 17.11 16.15
C HIS A 161 -0.14 16.07 15.83
N ALA A 162 -0.10 15.55 14.61
CA ALA A 162 -0.94 14.43 14.16
C ALA A 162 -0.19 13.12 14.34
N PHE A 163 -0.82 12.17 15.03
CA PHE A 163 -0.37 10.79 15.26
C PHE A 163 -1.58 9.93 15.65
N TRP A 164 -1.41 8.62 15.85
CA TRP A 164 -2.50 7.67 16.07
C TRP A 164 -3.57 8.13 17.09
N ALA A 165 -3.16 8.71 18.24
CA ALA A 165 -4.10 9.11 19.30
C ALA A 165 -4.76 10.48 19.06
N ARG A 166 -4.19 11.28 18.15
CA ARG A 166 -4.72 12.57 17.72
C ARG A 166 -4.61 12.69 16.20
N PRO A 167 -5.39 11.89 15.44
CA PRO A 167 -5.23 11.82 14.00
C PRO A 167 -5.71 13.09 13.30
N ALA A 168 -6.72 13.79 13.84
CA ALA A 168 -7.26 15.01 13.25
C ALA A 168 -6.68 16.28 13.89
N LEU A 169 -6.26 17.23 13.06
CA LEU A 169 -5.81 18.56 13.48
C LEU A 169 -6.92 19.59 13.29
N SER A 170 -6.84 20.70 14.03
CA SER A 170 -7.82 21.80 13.90
C SER A 170 -7.64 22.65 12.63
N ASN A 171 -6.48 22.54 11.97
CA ASN A 171 -6.12 23.27 10.75
C ASN A 171 -6.47 22.51 9.45
N GLY A 172 -7.28 21.45 9.54
CA GLY A 172 -7.74 20.69 8.37
C GLY A 172 -6.72 19.69 7.81
N GLY A 173 -5.58 19.51 8.49
CA GLY A 173 -4.71 18.35 8.29
C GLY A 173 -5.11 17.17 9.18
N GLY A 174 -4.78 15.96 8.76
CA GLY A 174 -4.93 14.81 9.64
C GLY A 174 -4.47 13.52 8.99
N LEU A 175 -4.27 12.50 9.84
CA LEU A 175 -4.15 11.13 9.39
C LEU A 175 -5.50 10.68 8.83
N ASP A 176 -5.46 9.98 7.70
CA ASP A 176 -6.65 9.38 7.14
C ASP A 176 -7.20 8.38 8.19
N PRO A 177 -8.52 8.40 8.52
CA PRO A 177 -9.10 7.70 9.68
C PRO A 177 -8.81 6.21 9.84
N ASP A 178 -8.21 5.57 8.85
CA ASP A 178 -7.87 4.15 8.78
C ASP A 178 -6.49 3.89 8.15
N GLY A 179 -5.66 4.94 7.94
CA GLY A 179 -4.25 4.77 7.63
C GLY A 179 -3.44 4.29 8.83
N VAL A 180 -3.95 4.49 10.03
CA VAL A 180 -3.28 4.19 11.30
C VAL A 180 -3.15 2.68 11.58
N ASP A 181 -3.70 1.81 10.73
CA ASP A 181 -3.94 0.43 11.14
C ASP A 181 -3.62 -0.65 10.08
N GLY A 182 -2.67 -1.52 10.43
CA GLY A 182 -2.17 -2.63 9.61
C GLY A 182 -0.96 -2.24 8.76
N PRO A 183 -0.31 -3.19 8.04
CA PRO A 183 1.07 -3.03 7.54
C PRO A 183 1.22 -2.07 6.34
N GLY A 184 0.74 -0.84 6.53
CA GLY A 184 0.69 0.25 5.60
C GLY A 184 -0.42 0.14 4.55
N PRO A 185 -0.85 1.27 3.96
CA PRO A 185 -0.22 2.55 4.20
C PRO A 185 -0.87 3.31 5.35
N GLU A 186 -0.03 3.96 6.13
CA GLU A 186 -0.48 5.11 6.89
C GLU A 186 -0.37 6.38 6.06
N MET A 187 -1.45 7.17 6.07
CA MET A 187 -1.58 8.32 5.21
C MET A 187 -1.93 9.56 6.02
N PHE A 188 -1.26 10.67 5.71
CA PHE A 188 -1.63 11.99 6.17
C PHE A 188 -2.12 12.81 4.98
N THR A 189 -3.21 13.55 5.17
CA THR A 189 -3.77 14.45 4.16
C THR A 189 -3.94 15.85 4.74
N MET A 190 -3.52 16.87 3.99
CA MET A 190 -3.85 18.27 4.27
C MET A 190 -4.20 19.00 2.97
N THR A 191 -5.36 19.66 2.96
CA THR A 191 -5.91 20.34 1.78
C THR A 191 -5.65 21.85 1.78
N ALA A 192 -5.42 22.44 2.96
CA ALA A 192 -5.13 23.86 3.16
C ALA A 192 -3.88 24.05 4.05
N PRO A 193 -2.68 23.71 3.55
CA PRO A 193 -1.44 23.78 4.31
C PRO A 193 -1.11 25.21 4.74
N LEU A 194 -0.65 25.33 5.98
CA LEU A 194 -0.05 26.52 6.55
C LEU A 194 1.34 26.76 5.96
N HIS A 195 1.71 28.02 5.79
CA HIS A 195 3.09 28.38 5.46
C HIS A 195 4.01 28.16 6.66
N GLY A 196 5.15 27.54 6.41
CA GLY A 196 6.19 27.32 7.42
C GLY A 196 6.66 25.87 7.48
N THR A 197 7.34 25.54 8.57
CA THR A 197 8.06 24.29 8.74
C THR A 197 7.15 23.14 9.16
N TYR A 198 7.19 22.06 8.39
CA TYR A 198 6.63 20.76 8.73
C TYR A 198 7.73 19.78 9.12
N LEU A 199 7.44 18.93 10.10
CA LEU A 199 8.33 17.86 10.52
C LEU A 199 7.59 16.53 10.36
N VAL A 200 8.25 15.57 9.69
CA VAL A 200 7.72 14.25 9.40
C VAL A 200 8.59 13.22 10.12
N TYR A 201 7.97 12.46 11.00
CA TYR A 201 8.61 11.38 11.74
C TYR A 201 7.89 10.06 11.48
N VAL A 202 8.65 8.97 11.60
CA VAL A 202 8.12 7.61 11.63
C VAL A 202 8.52 6.98 12.96
N ASN A 203 7.54 6.37 13.63
CA ASN A 203 7.75 5.64 14.86
C ASN A 203 7.56 4.14 14.62
N TYR A 204 8.50 3.32 15.09
CA TYR A 204 8.26 1.88 15.20
C TYR A 204 7.56 1.62 16.53
N TRP A 205 6.24 1.50 16.51
CA TRP A 205 5.44 1.49 17.73
C TRP A 205 5.43 0.14 18.44
N GLY A 206 5.35 -0.96 17.69
CA GLY A 206 5.36 -2.31 18.26
C GLY A 206 5.09 -3.40 17.23
N ASN A 207 4.83 -4.62 17.70
CA ASN A 207 4.48 -5.76 16.86
C ASN A 207 3.12 -6.33 17.24
N TYR A 208 2.40 -6.85 16.26
CA TYR A 208 1.16 -7.58 16.47
C TYR A 208 1.39 -9.10 16.36
N GLY A 209 0.90 -9.86 17.33
CA GLY A 209 0.98 -11.33 17.35
C GLY A 209 -0.23 -11.99 18.02
N ASP A 210 -0.12 -13.29 18.32
CA ASP A 210 -1.24 -14.11 18.83
C ASP A 210 -1.84 -13.61 20.16
N GLY A 211 -1.07 -12.82 20.93
CA GLY A 211 -1.48 -12.19 22.18
C GLY A 211 -1.93 -10.73 22.06
N GLY A 212 -2.02 -10.18 20.83
CA GLY A 212 -2.22 -8.77 20.57
C GLY A 212 -0.91 -8.00 20.39
N TYR A 213 -0.90 -6.72 20.77
CA TYR A 213 0.27 -5.87 20.65
C TYR A 213 1.36 -6.20 21.66
N ASN A 214 2.60 -6.29 21.17
CA ASN A 214 3.81 -6.56 21.91
C ASN A 214 4.83 -5.43 21.70
N PHE A 215 5.46 -5.01 22.79
CA PHE A 215 6.44 -3.91 22.84
C PHE A 215 7.83 -4.38 23.29
N GLU A 216 8.01 -5.68 23.50
CA GLU A 216 9.29 -6.27 23.86
C GLU A 216 10.20 -6.31 22.62
N GLU A 217 11.42 -5.81 22.76
CA GLU A 217 12.41 -5.75 21.67
C GLU A 217 12.71 -7.14 21.07
N THR A 218 12.59 -8.20 21.89
CA THR A 218 12.76 -9.61 21.45
C THR A 218 11.60 -10.16 20.63
N SER A 219 10.49 -9.42 20.51
CA SER A 219 9.33 -9.83 19.71
C SER A 219 9.50 -9.55 18.21
N ASN A 220 10.53 -8.79 17.84
CA ASN A 220 10.86 -8.48 16.45
C ASN A 220 11.13 -9.75 15.65
N GLN A 221 10.34 -9.97 14.59
CA GLN A 221 10.60 -11.08 13.67
C GLN A 221 11.77 -10.78 12.73
N ASN A 222 11.92 -9.52 12.36
CA ASN A 222 12.99 -9.01 11.50
C ASN A 222 13.92 -8.10 12.29
N GLU A 223 15.23 -8.21 12.05
CA GLU A 223 16.23 -7.33 12.67
C GLU A 223 16.11 -5.86 12.23
N VAL A 224 15.56 -5.65 11.03
CA VAL A 224 15.32 -4.33 10.43
C VAL A 224 14.00 -4.38 9.69
N ILE A 225 13.14 -3.41 9.94
CA ILE A 225 11.96 -3.13 9.12
C ILE A 225 12.32 -2.04 8.13
N THR A 226 12.01 -2.28 6.86
CA THR A 226 12.19 -1.28 5.81
C THR A 226 10.87 -0.61 5.55
N SER A 227 10.76 0.65 5.99
CA SER A 227 9.63 1.49 5.61
C SER A 227 9.98 2.40 4.44
N GLN A 228 8.98 2.70 3.63
CA GLN A 228 9.03 3.69 2.57
C GLN A 228 7.98 4.74 2.84
N ILE A 229 8.40 6.01 2.84
CA ILE A 229 7.50 7.15 2.96
C ILE A 229 7.62 8.05 1.75
N THR A 230 6.47 8.41 1.18
CA THR A 230 6.38 9.29 0.02
C THR A 230 5.63 10.56 0.40
N LEU A 231 6.32 11.70 0.30
CA LEU A 231 5.76 13.04 0.37
C LEU A 231 5.27 13.45 -1.03
N VAL A 232 3.99 13.76 -1.16
CA VAL A 232 3.37 14.29 -2.36
C VAL A 232 2.87 15.71 -2.06
N LEU A 233 3.36 16.68 -2.82
CA LEU A 233 2.87 18.06 -2.79
C LEU A 233 2.01 18.30 -4.03
N ASN A 234 0.87 18.99 -3.86
CA ASN A 234 -0.10 19.29 -4.92
C ASN A 234 -0.48 18.06 -5.76
N GLU A 235 -0.98 17.02 -5.10
CA GLU A 235 -1.33 15.75 -5.75
C GLU A 235 -2.27 15.98 -6.94
N ASN A 236 -1.98 15.31 -8.05
CA ASN A 236 -2.76 15.31 -9.29
C ASN A 236 -2.93 16.69 -9.95
N THR A 237 -2.00 17.62 -9.71
CA THR A 237 -1.90 18.88 -10.46
C THR A 237 -0.64 18.93 -11.30
N VAL A 238 -0.53 19.96 -12.16
CA VAL A 238 0.70 20.24 -12.93
C VAL A 238 1.90 20.61 -12.05
N ASP A 239 1.65 20.99 -10.79
CA ASP A 239 2.66 21.36 -9.80
C ASP A 239 2.99 20.20 -8.85
N GLU A 240 2.55 18.97 -9.18
CA GLU A 240 2.80 17.82 -8.34
C GLU A 240 4.30 17.59 -8.15
N LYS A 241 4.73 17.42 -6.89
CA LYS A 241 6.09 17.01 -6.55
C LYS A 241 6.05 15.79 -5.64
N ARG A 242 6.94 14.84 -5.88
CA ARG A 242 7.07 13.61 -5.08
C ARG A 242 8.49 13.44 -4.59
N GLU A 243 8.63 13.17 -3.31
CA GLU A 243 9.89 12.77 -2.67
C GLU A 243 9.65 11.46 -1.92
N THR A 244 10.47 10.46 -2.17
CA THR A 244 10.37 9.15 -1.52
C THR A 244 11.62 8.89 -0.68
N PHE A 245 11.41 8.41 0.53
CA PHE A 245 12.46 8.11 1.50
C PHE A 245 12.33 6.66 1.95
N ILE A 246 13.46 5.95 2.04
CA ILE A 246 13.54 4.64 2.68
C ILE A 246 14.06 4.85 4.09
N VAL A 247 13.31 4.35 5.07
CA VAL A 247 13.56 4.58 6.50
C VAL A 247 13.67 3.21 7.19
N PRO A 248 14.90 2.73 7.43
CA PRO A 248 15.12 1.50 8.17
C PRO A 248 14.92 1.73 9.68
N LEU A 249 14.12 0.88 10.32
CA LEU A 249 13.82 0.91 11.76
C LEU A 249 14.31 -0.39 12.40
N ARG A 250 14.89 -0.32 13.60
CA ARG A 250 15.58 -1.47 14.22
C ARG A 250 14.94 -1.90 15.53
N ALA A 251 14.56 -0.94 16.35
CA ALA A 251 14.06 -1.18 17.69
C ALA A 251 12.64 -0.64 17.85
N ILE A 252 11.81 -1.39 18.58
CA ILE A 252 10.51 -0.88 19.03
C ILE A 252 10.76 0.36 19.89
N GLY A 253 10.00 1.41 19.62
CA GLY A 253 10.15 2.73 20.22
C GLY A 253 11.00 3.70 19.41
N ASP A 254 11.69 3.26 18.34
CA ASP A 254 12.45 4.15 17.46
C ASP A 254 11.54 5.26 16.91
N LEU A 255 11.91 6.52 17.10
CA LEU A 255 11.25 7.68 16.49
C LEU A 255 12.25 8.43 15.63
N LEU A 256 12.11 8.30 14.31
CA LEU A 256 13.07 8.85 13.36
C LEU A 256 12.48 10.05 12.64
N LEU A 257 13.21 11.17 12.62
CA LEU A 257 12.92 12.30 11.76
C LEU A 257 13.27 11.92 10.32
N VAL A 258 12.27 11.85 9.46
CA VAL A 258 12.43 11.53 8.04
C VAL A 258 12.74 12.78 7.24
N LYS A 259 11.94 13.84 7.44
CA LYS A 259 12.00 15.04 6.62
C LYS A 259 11.56 16.27 7.41
N THR A 260 12.30 17.35 7.19
CA THR A 260 11.85 18.71 7.45
C THR A 260 11.66 19.41 6.12
N PHE A 261 10.52 20.10 5.92
CA PHE A 261 10.26 20.88 4.72
C PHE A 261 9.42 22.11 5.02
N ASN A 262 9.50 23.10 4.13
CA ASN A 262 8.63 24.27 4.16
C ASN A 262 7.59 24.17 3.05
N TYR A 263 6.36 24.61 3.32
CA TYR A 263 5.30 24.74 2.33
C TYR A 263 5.01 26.21 1.99
#